data_AF-A0A7X4HXJ3-F1
#
_entry.id   AF-A0A7X4HXJ3-F1
#
_cell.length_a   1.000
_cell.length_b   1.000
_cell.length_c   1.000
_cell.angle_alpha   90.00
_cell.angle_beta   90.00
_cell.angle_gamma   90.00
#
_symmetry.space_group_name_H-M   'P 1'
#
loop_
_entity.id
_entity.type
_entity.pdbx_description
1 polymer ?
#
loop_
_entity_poly.entity_id
_entity_poly.type
_entity_poly.pdbx_seq_one_letter_code
_entity_poly.pdbx_strand_id
1 'polypeptide(L)'
;MMKRRRAVIIRASVSIIALVTLLLGCDSPFGPSETELEYRLDDVAMLSEGGVELTISYETFSRGFDGRLTNTTNAPVAARVVVRLSNGRTYDSVFDVVPGEVHFIHIATSFDRFTSWTVSLSV
;
A
#
# COMPACT_ATOMS: atom_id res chain seq x y z
N MET A 1 35.76 59.02 -3.56
CA MET A 1 36.12 59.53 -2.21
C MET A 1 34.85 59.44 -1.37
N MET A 2 34.74 58.78 -0.21
CA MET A 2 35.68 58.42 0.84
C MET A 2 35.31 57.04 1.47
N LYS A 3 36.34 56.29 1.88
CA LYS A 3 36.31 55.11 2.76
C LYS A 3 35.87 55.48 4.19
N ARG A 4 35.03 54.67 4.85
CA ARG A 4 35.03 54.44 6.32
C ARG A 4 34.62 52.99 6.59
N ARG A 5 35.59 52.09 6.77
CA ARG A 5 36.22 51.61 8.01
C ARG A 5 35.34 50.62 8.79
N ARG A 6 35.87 49.39 8.83
CA ARG A 6 35.39 48.19 9.52
C ARG A 6 35.29 48.40 11.02
N ALA A 7 34.33 47.74 11.66
CA ALA A 7 34.41 47.37 13.08
C ALA A 7 34.01 45.90 13.21
N VAL A 8 35.02 45.05 13.34
CA VAL A 8 34.91 43.65 13.76
C VAL A 8 34.82 43.68 15.28
N ILE A 9 33.74 43.13 15.85
CA ILE A 9 33.64 42.90 17.29
C ILE A 9 33.65 41.39 17.50
N ILE A 10 34.83 40.89 17.88
CA ILE A 10 35.04 39.56 18.45
C ILE A 10 34.87 39.70 19.96
N ARG A 11 33.88 39.02 20.53
CA ARG A 11 33.82 38.60 21.93
C ARG A 11 33.18 37.21 21.92
N ALA A 12 33.97 36.14 21.89
CA ALA A 12 34.57 35.49 23.05
C ALA A 12 33.51 35.06 24.09
N SER A 13 33.12 33.79 23.97
CA SER A 13 32.94 32.80 25.03
C SER A 13 31.86 33.05 26.10
N VAL A 14 30.87 32.16 26.17
CA VAL A 14 30.74 31.15 27.26
C VAL A 14 29.79 30.05 26.75
N SER A 15 30.30 28.82 26.69
CA SER A 15 29.49 27.61 26.52
C SER A 15 28.60 27.41 27.74
N ILE A 16 27.28 27.32 27.53
CA ILE A 16 26.39 26.66 28.49
C ILE A 16 25.75 25.49 27.75
N ILE A 17 26.35 24.32 27.95
CA ILE A 17 25.73 23.03 27.65
C ILE A 17 24.63 22.85 28.69
N ALA A 18 23.39 23.16 28.32
CA ALA A 18 22.21 22.71 29.05
C ALA A 18 21.61 21.54 28.26
N LEU A 19 22.16 20.36 28.53
CA LEU A 19 21.56 19.08 28.24
C LEU A 19 20.22 19.01 29.00
N VAL A 20 19.11 19.27 28.32
CA VAL A 20 17.77 18.94 28.81
C VAL A 20 17.21 17.85 27.91
N THR A 21 17.51 16.62 28.30
CA THR A 21 16.79 15.42 27.90
C THR A 21 15.38 15.49 28.49
N LEU A 22 14.48 16.17 27.79
CA LEU A 22 13.05 15.97 27.97
C LEU A 22 12.62 14.87 26.99
N LEU A 23 12.61 13.66 27.55
CA LEU A 23 11.81 12.52 27.12
C LEU A 23 10.33 12.97 27.04
N LEU A 24 9.95 13.58 25.93
CA LEU A 24 8.58 13.52 25.46
C LEU A 24 8.56 12.40 24.44
N GLY A 25 8.07 11.24 24.90
CA GLY A 25 7.59 10.20 24.02
C GLY A 25 6.61 10.84 23.04
N CYS A 26 7.08 11.03 21.81
CA CYS A 26 6.20 11.11 20.68
C CYS A 26 5.76 9.66 20.47
N ASP A 27 4.66 9.28 21.12
CA ASP A 27 3.80 8.21 20.66
C ASP A 27 3.48 8.55 19.20
N SER A 28 4.20 7.95 18.26
CA SER A 28 3.85 8.04 16.86
C SER A 28 2.57 7.22 16.69
N PRO A 29 1.40 7.82 16.37
CA PRO A 29 0.18 7.04 16.13
C PRO A 29 0.19 6.37 14.75
N PHE A 30 1.33 6.33 14.08
CA PHE A 30 1.48 5.72 12.77
C PHE A 30 2.08 4.34 12.98
N GLY A 31 1.20 3.33 13.05
CA GLY A 31 1.57 1.97 12.68
C GLY A 31 2.22 1.95 11.29
N PRO A 32 2.78 0.81 10.85
CA PRO A 32 3.29 0.73 9.49
C PRO A 32 2.18 1.18 8.54
N SER A 33 2.41 2.28 7.83
CA SER A 33 1.55 2.65 6.71
C SER A 33 1.76 1.56 5.67
N GLU A 34 0.97 0.49 5.75
CA GLU A 34 0.73 -0.39 4.62
C GLU A 34 0.34 0.56 3.50
N THR A 35 1.27 0.77 2.58
CA THR A 35 1.03 1.65 1.45
C THR A 35 0.13 0.83 0.55
N GLU A 36 -1.18 0.88 0.79
CA GLU A 36 -2.17 0.30 -0.11
C GLU A 36 -1.91 0.94 -1.48
N LEU A 37 -1.48 0.12 -2.44
CA LEU A 37 -1.23 0.60 -3.78
C LEU A 37 -2.59 0.83 -4.46
N GLU A 38 -2.82 2.07 -4.88
CA GLU A 38 -4.02 2.46 -5.60
C GLU A 38 -3.81 2.28 -7.11
N TYR A 39 -4.74 1.57 -7.74
CA TYR A 39 -4.76 1.23 -9.15
C TYR A 39 -5.86 1.99 -9.88
N ARG A 40 -5.58 2.41 -11.11
CA ARG A 40 -6.55 2.96 -12.06
C ARG A 40 -7.37 1.83 -12.70
N LEU A 41 -8.47 2.18 -13.36
CA LEU A 41 -9.39 1.19 -13.96
C LEU A 41 -8.72 0.25 -14.97
N ASP A 42 -7.71 0.74 -15.68
CA ASP A 42 -6.97 0.02 -16.73
C ASP A 42 -5.70 -0.67 -16.22
N ASP A 43 -5.37 -0.50 -14.94
CA ASP A 43 -4.18 -1.09 -14.36
C ASP A 43 -4.35 -2.60 -14.10
N VAL A 44 -3.21 -3.29 -14.06
CA VAL A 44 -3.11 -4.70 -13.67
C VAL A 44 -2.35 -4.77 -12.36
N ALA A 45 -2.96 -5.38 -11.35
CA ALA A 45 -2.31 -5.66 -10.08
C ALA A 45 -1.65 -7.05 -10.10
N MET A 46 -0.44 -7.13 -9.57
CA MET A 46 0.30 -8.37 -9.36
C MET A 46 0.76 -8.43 -7.91
N LEU A 47 0.26 -9.42 -7.16
CA LEU A 47 0.60 -9.62 -5.74
C LEU A 47 1.12 -11.05 -5.54
N SER A 48 1.98 -11.24 -4.54
CA SER A 48 2.45 -12.57 -4.14
C SER A 48 2.55 -12.63 -2.62
N GLU A 49 1.89 -13.60 -2.02
CA GLU A 49 1.87 -13.79 -0.57
C GLU A 49 1.70 -15.28 -0.23
N GLY A 50 2.44 -15.78 0.77
CA GLY A 50 2.28 -17.16 1.24
C GLY A 50 2.50 -18.25 0.17
N GLY A 51 3.19 -17.95 -0.93
CA GLY A 51 3.34 -18.87 -2.07
C GLY A 51 2.13 -18.89 -3.01
N VAL A 52 1.19 -17.96 -2.87
CA VAL A 52 0.11 -17.70 -3.82
C VAL A 52 0.43 -16.44 -4.62
N GLU A 53 0.29 -16.52 -5.94
CA GLU A 53 0.44 -15.38 -6.85
C GLU A 53 -0.93 -14.96 -7.38
N LEU A 54 -1.24 -13.67 -7.33
CA LEU A 54 -2.44 -13.06 -7.89
C LEU A 54 -2.07 -12.13 -9.04
N THR A 55 -2.73 -12.28 -10.19
CA THR A 55 -2.80 -11.25 -11.23
C THR A 55 -4.26 -10.88 -11.43
N ILE A 56 -4.63 -9.61 -11.32
CA ILE A 56 -6.03 -9.16 -11.39
C ILE A 56 -6.14 -7.79 -12.06
N SER A 57 -7.20 -7.57 -12.82
CA SER A 57 -7.52 -6.29 -13.47
C SER A 57 -9.02 -6.07 -13.51
N TYR A 58 -9.45 -4.82 -13.62
CA TYR A 58 -10.86 -4.50 -13.82
C TYR A 58 -11.23 -4.57 -15.30
N GLU A 59 -12.26 -5.36 -15.63
CA GLU A 59 -12.80 -5.46 -16.99
C GLU A 59 -14.07 -4.60 -17.09
N THR A 60 -13.97 -3.54 -17.90
CA THR A 60 -15.04 -2.52 -18.01
C THR A 60 -16.30 -3.08 -18.66
N PHE A 61 -16.17 -4.04 -19.59
CA PHE A 61 -17.32 -4.63 -20.28
C PHE A 61 -18.12 -5.56 -19.37
N SER A 62 -17.44 -6.46 -18.64
CA SER A 62 -18.07 -7.40 -17.70
C SER A 62 -18.44 -6.74 -16.38
N ARG A 63 -17.88 -5.56 -16.08
CA ARG A 63 -18.04 -4.83 -14.81
C ARG A 63 -17.62 -5.69 -13.63
N GLY A 64 -16.48 -6.34 -13.78
CA GLY A 64 -15.94 -7.21 -12.76
C GLY A 64 -14.43 -7.11 -12.71
N PHE A 65 -13.87 -7.70 -11.67
CA PHE A 65 -12.45 -8.01 -11.67
C PHE A 65 -12.25 -9.41 -12.20
N ASP A 66 -11.41 -9.53 -13.20
CA ASP A 66 -10.95 -10.80 -13.75
C ASP A 66 -9.50 -11.00 -13.35
N GLY A 67 -9.17 -12.23 -12.98
CA GLY A 67 -7.82 -12.54 -12.52
C GLY A 67 -7.50 -14.01 -12.51
N ARG A 68 -6.27 -14.30 -12.10
CA ARG A 68 -5.76 -15.64 -11.87
C ARG A 68 -5.05 -15.69 -10.52
N LEU A 69 -5.31 -16.76 -9.78
CA LEU A 69 -4.56 -17.19 -8.60
C LEU A 69 -3.72 -18.40 -8.99
N THR A 70 -2.48 -18.48 -8.52
CA THR A 70 -1.61 -19.62 -8.75
C THR A 70 -0.97 -20.02 -7.42
N ASN A 71 -1.17 -21.27 -7.00
CA ASN A 71 -0.53 -21.81 -5.80
C ASN A 71 0.80 -22.48 -6.19
N THR A 72 1.90 -21.85 -5.78
CA THR A 72 3.28 -22.31 -6.03
C THR A 72 3.81 -23.23 -4.92
N THR A 73 3.01 -23.49 -3.89
CA THR A 73 3.37 -24.38 -2.79
C THR A 73 3.08 -25.85 -3.14
N ASN A 74 3.46 -26.76 -2.24
CA ASN A 74 3.17 -28.19 -2.35
C ASN A 74 1.95 -28.64 -1.53
N ALA A 75 1.17 -27.71 -0.97
CA ALA A 75 -0.04 -28.01 -0.18
C ALA A 75 -1.24 -27.15 -0.62
N PRO A 76 -2.50 -27.61 -0.43
CA PRO A 76 -3.66 -26.76 -0.65
C PRO A 76 -3.63 -25.51 0.24
N VAL A 77 -4.04 -24.37 -0.32
CA VAL A 77 -4.03 -23.08 0.35
C VAL A 77 -5.37 -22.38 0.15
N ALA A 78 -5.88 -21.72 1.20
CA ALA A 78 -7.03 -20.83 1.11
C ALA A 78 -6.54 -19.38 0.93
N ALA A 79 -6.74 -18.80 -0.25
CA ALA A 79 -6.35 -17.44 -0.55
C ALA A 79 -7.56 -16.50 -0.43
N ARG A 80 -7.43 -15.43 0.35
CA ARG A 80 -8.43 -14.37 0.48
C ARG A 80 -8.01 -13.14 -0.32
N VAL A 81 -8.87 -12.73 -1.24
CA VAL A 81 -8.71 -11.53 -2.08
C VAL A 81 -9.75 -10.51 -1.66
N VAL A 82 -9.30 -9.31 -1.32
CA VAL A 82 -10.18 -8.18 -1.00
C VAL A 82 -9.91 -7.05 -1.97
N VAL A 83 -10.96 -6.60 -2.65
CA VAL A 83 -10.91 -5.45 -3.57
C VAL A 83 -11.73 -4.31 -2.96
N ARG A 84 -11.11 -3.14 -2.81
CA ARG A 84 -11.77 -1.92 -2.33
C ARG A 84 -11.85 -0.93 -3.48
N LEU A 85 -13.03 -0.38 -3.72
CA LEU A 85 -13.26 0.63 -4.75
C LEU A 85 -13.20 2.03 -4.15
N SER A 86 -12.79 3.02 -4.95
CA SER A 86 -12.75 4.42 -4.51
C SER A 86 -14.10 5.03 -4.15
N ASN A 87 -15.20 4.35 -4.49
CA ASN A 87 -16.55 4.71 -4.05
C ASN A 87 -16.94 4.12 -2.68
N GLY A 88 -15.99 3.47 -1.98
CA GLY A 88 -16.17 2.88 -0.66
C GLY A 88 -16.76 1.47 -0.66
N ARG A 89 -17.08 0.88 -1.82
CA ARG A 89 -17.50 -0.53 -1.89
C ARG A 89 -16.33 -1.48 -1.70
N THR A 90 -16.59 -2.62 -1.11
CA THR A 90 -15.60 -3.68 -0.88
C THR A 90 -16.16 -5.02 -1.33
N TYR A 91 -15.32 -5.82 -1.99
CA TYR A 91 -15.59 -7.18 -2.40
C TYR A 91 -14.55 -8.10 -1.76
N ASP A 92 -15.02 -9.14 -1.10
CA ASP A 92 -14.20 -10.04 -0.30
C ASP A 92 -14.52 -11.48 -0.73
N SER A 93 -13.51 -12.21 -1.19
CA SER A 93 -13.66 -13.55 -1.73
C SER A 93 -12.53 -14.46 -1.26
N VAL A 94 -12.87 -15.70 -0.93
CA VAL A 94 -11.93 -16.73 -0.49
C VAL A 94 -11.95 -17.85 -1.53
N PHE A 95 -10.75 -18.30 -1.92
CA PHE A 95 -10.55 -19.31 -2.94
C PHE A 95 -9.65 -20.42 -2.38
N ASP A 96 -10.11 -21.66 -2.45
CA ASP A 96 -9.28 -22.82 -2.20
C ASP A 96 -8.49 -23.15 -3.46
N VAL A 97 -7.16 -23.04 -3.40
CA VAL A 97 -6.26 -23.25 -4.53
C VAL A 97 -5.35 -24.43 -4.24
N VAL A 98 -5.44 -25.49 -5.05
CA VAL A 98 -4.59 -26.68 -4.91
C VAL A 98 -3.21 -26.46 -5.54
N PRO A 99 -2.18 -27.21 -5.12
CA PRO A 99 -0.81 -27.09 -5.65
C PRO A 99 -0.73 -27.17 -7.17
N GLY A 100 -0.05 -26.20 -7.78
CA GLY A 100 0.21 -26.18 -9.22
C GLY A 100 -1.01 -25.86 -10.10
N GLU A 101 -2.18 -25.61 -9.52
CA GLU A 101 -3.36 -25.16 -10.27
C GLU A 101 -3.34 -23.65 -10.49
N VAL A 102 -3.80 -23.24 -11.68
CA VAL A 102 -4.17 -21.85 -11.98
C VAL A 102 -5.68 -21.73 -11.83
N HIS A 103 -6.14 -20.99 -10.83
CA HIS A 103 -7.54 -20.75 -10.57
C HIS A 103 -7.94 -19.38 -11.15
N PHE A 104 -8.90 -19.36 -12.08
CA PHE A 104 -9.42 -18.11 -12.63
C PHE A 104 -10.51 -17.55 -11.73
N ILE A 105 -10.42 -16.27 -11.41
CA ILE A 105 -11.38 -15.59 -10.54
C ILE A 105 -12.15 -14.53 -11.32
N HIS A 106 -13.44 -14.41 -10.99
CA HIS A 106 -14.31 -13.34 -11.43
C HIS A 106 -15.04 -12.76 -10.22
N ILE A 107 -14.84 -11.48 -9.94
CA ILE A 107 -15.51 -10.75 -8.86
C ILE A 107 -16.43 -9.71 -9.50
N ALA A 108 -17.72 -10.02 -9.56
CA ALA A 108 -18.72 -9.12 -10.13
C ALA A 108 -18.88 -7.86 -9.27
N THR A 109 -18.89 -6.68 -9.90
CA THR A 109 -19.08 -5.40 -9.21
C THR A 109 -20.46 -4.81 -9.49
N SER A 110 -20.82 -3.77 -8.73
CA SER A 110 -22.08 -3.05 -8.89
C SER A 110 -22.00 -2.01 -10.02
N PHE A 111 -23.15 -1.42 -10.36
CA PHE A 111 -23.26 -0.38 -11.38
C PHE A 111 -22.74 1.01 -10.94
N ASP A 112 -22.30 1.13 -9.68
CA ASP A 112 -21.84 2.40 -9.12
C ASP A 112 -20.50 2.81 -9.72
N ARG A 113 -20.38 4.10 -10.04
CA ARG A 113 -19.14 4.66 -10.60
C ARG A 113 -18.03 4.63 -9.56
N PHE A 114 -16.81 4.34 -10.02
CA PHE A 114 -15.56 4.49 -9.28
C PHE A 114 -14.45 4.81 -10.28
N THR A 115 -13.30 5.26 -9.79
CA THR A 115 -12.17 5.73 -10.61
C THR A 115 -10.89 4.95 -10.36
N SER A 116 -10.82 4.28 -9.22
CA SER A 116 -9.64 3.59 -8.74
C SER A 116 -10.03 2.51 -7.74
N TRP A 117 -9.09 1.61 -7.48
CA TRP A 117 -9.30 0.45 -6.62
C TRP A 117 -7.99 0.06 -5.94
N THR A 118 -8.10 -0.61 -4.80
CA THR A 118 -6.99 -1.28 -4.11
C THR A 118 -7.31 -2.76 -4.02
N VAL A 119 -6.27 -3.58 -3.92
CA VAL A 119 -6.41 -5.03 -3.72
C VAL A 119 -5.43 -5.51 -2.67
N SER A 120 -5.87 -6.45 -1.83
CA SER A 120 -5.03 -7.19 -0.91
C SER A 120 -5.20 -8.69 -1.13
N LEU A 121 -4.10 -9.42 -1.01
CA LEU A 121 -4.04 -10.87 -0.98
C LEU A 121 -3.63 -11.30 0.43
N SER A 122 -4.21 -12.37 0.96
CA SER A 122 -3.80 -12.99 2.22
C SER A 122 -4.02 -14.51 2.15
N VAL A 123 -3.21 -15.26 2.90
CA VAL A 123 -3.09 -16.73 2.83
C VAL A 123 -3.11 -17.32 4.24
#